data_AF-A0A381W9E0-F1
#
_entry.id   AF-A0A381W9E0-F1
#
_cell.length_a   1.000
_cell.length_b   1.000
_cell.length_c   1.000
_cell.angle_alpha   90.00
_cell.angle_beta   90.00
_cell.angle_gamma   90.00
#
_symmetry.space_group_name_H-M   'P 1'
#
loop_
_entity.id
_entity.type
_entity.pdbx_description
1 polymer ?
#
loop_
_entity_poly.entity_id
_entity_poly.type
_entity_poly.pdbx_seq_one_letter_code
_entity_poly.pdbx_strand_id
1 'polypeptide(L)'
;MNLKNQIELELYFADHFDTILFPVLADMYLEQDDLKRARKVCDIGLKHHKNNSAGLFILAQVEKADGNLKETEKALERVLLYTHDHLAAAEMLCEIQTVLGRASNRLLKSWKHVLALNPDHQTAQNFISKVEGVDITPKPKTSMKPQGTAAVKPIQKEEPPVRPSPVANPVSIEPKKPLKVSSRLATFTLVAVLKNQGLFEQALEVLDALEEKGENQESISLERDTIQTLIQNSKKD
;
A
#
# COMPACT_ATOMS: atom_id res chain seq x y z
N MET A 1 3.87 -0.11 19.50
CA MET A 1 3.02 -0.21 18.30
C MET A 1 3.76 -1.03 17.26
N ASN A 2 3.16 -2.12 16.79
CA ASN A 2 3.72 -3.01 15.80
C ASN A 2 3.40 -2.49 14.39
N LEU A 3 4.40 -1.99 13.67
CA LEU A 3 4.24 -1.43 12.32
C LEU A 3 3.94 -2.48 11.24
N LYS A 4 3.88 -3.77 11.59
CA LYS A 4 3.42 -4.85 10.70
C LYS A 4 1.98 -5.26 10.97
N ASN A 5 1.38 -4.77 12.04
CA ASN A 5 -0.01 -5.05 12.38
C ASN A 5 -0.89 -3.92 11.84
N GLN A 6 -1.58 -4.20 10.74
CA GLN A 6 -2.48 -3.25 10.08
C GLN A 6 -3.57 -2.72 11.03
N ILE A 7 -4.13 -3.56 11.90
CA ILE A 7 -5.19 -3.14 12.83
C ILE A 7 -4.64 -2.15 13.87
N GLU A 8 -3.46 -2.42 14.44
CA GLU A 8 -2.81 -1.46 15.34
C GLU A 8 -2.52 -0.12 14.64
N LEU A 9 -2.13 -0.15 13.37
CA LEU A 9 -1.92 1.03 12.54
C LEU A 9 -3.20 1.80 12.25
N GLU A 10 -4.29 1.10 11.93
CA GLU A 10 -5.62 1.68 11.71
C GLU A 10 -6.14 2.36 12.98
N LEU A 11 -6.11 1.66 14.12
CA LEU A 11 -6.51 2.18 15.42
C LEU A 11 -5.69 3.42 15.78
N TYR A 12 -4.37 3.36 15.63
CA TYR A 12 -3.51 4.50 15.92
C TYR A 12 -3.78 5.67 14.97
N PHE A 13 -3.93 5.42 13.66
CA PHE A 13 -4.16 6.47 12.66
C PHE A 13 -5.50 7.18 12.86
N ALA A 14 -6.53 6.45 13.25
CA ALA A 14 -7.85 7.03 13.51
C ALA A 14 -7.86 8.04 14.67
N ASP A 15 -6.93 7.89 15.61
CA ASP A 15 -6.77 8.78 16.76
C ASP A 15 -5.74 9.87 16.52
N HIS A 16 -4.86 9.68 15.52
CA HIS A 16 -3.74 10.56 15.21
C HIS A 16 -3.63 10.78 13.70
N PHE A 17 -4.60 11.51 13.12
CA PHE A 17 -4.58 11.82 11.68
C PHE A 17 -3.35 12.63 11.23
N ASP A 18 -2.69 13.31 12.16
CA ASP A 18 -1.44 14.02 12.00
C ASP A 18 -0.20 13.15 12.26
N THR A 19 -0.33 11.83 12.30
CA THR A 19 0.84 10.95 12.39
C THR A 19 1.67 10.98 11.12
N ILE A 20 2.99 10.97 11.25
CA ILE A 20 3.90 10.82 10.11
C ILE A 20 3.96 9.39 9.56
N LEU A 21 3.37 8.42 10.27
CA LEU A 21 3.35 7.00 9.91
C LEU A 21 2.26 6.63 8.89
N PHE A 22 1.39 7.56 8.51
CA PHE A 22 0.32 7.30 7.54
C PHE A 22 0.79 6.65 6.23
N PRO A 23 2.00 6.89 5.69
CA PRO A 23 2.44 6.22 4.47
C PRO A 23 2.56 4.71 4.66
N VAL A 24 2.93 4.23 5.85
CA VAL A 24 3.03 2.80 6.15
C VAL A 24 1.67 2.12 6.05
N LEU A 25 0.64 2.73 6.63
CA LEU A 25 -0.73 2.20 6.54
C LEU A 25 -1.28 2.29 5.11
N ALA A 26 -0.98 3.38 4.40
CA ALA A 26 -1.40 3.53 3.00
C ALA A 26 -0.74 2.50 2.10
N ASP A 27 0.54 2.19 2.31
CA ASP A 27 1.30 1.18 1.58
C ASP A 27 0.73 -0.23 1.81
N MET A 28 0.38 -0.58 3.05
CA MET A 28 -0.32 -1.84 3.35
C MET A 28 -1.64 -1.99 2.59
N TYR A 29 -2.42 -0.92 2.46
CA TYR A 29 -3.65 -0.96 1.65
C TYR A 29 -3.34 -1.06 0.16
N LEU A 30 -2.29 -0.41 -0.33
CA LEU A 30 -1.85 -0.50 -1.72
C LEU A 30 -1.41 -1.93 -2.06
N GLU A 31 -0.65 -2.59 -1.18
CA GLU A 31 -0.26 -4.00 -1.34
C GLU A 31 -1.46 -4.96 -1.41
N GLN A 32 -2.59 -4.57 -0.80
CA GLN A 32 -3.85 -5.30 -0.81
C GLN A 32 -4.75 -4.95 -2.01
N ASP A 33 -4.28 -4.10 -2.92
CA ASP A 33 -5.06 -3.52 -4.03
C ASP A 33 -6.29 -2.73 -3.56
N ASP A 34 -6.32 -2.31 -2.29
CA ASP A 34 -7.38 -1.45 -1.74
C ASP A 34 -7.04 0.03 -2.01
N LEU A 35 -7.09 0.39 -3.28
CA LEU A 35 -6.75 1.73 -3.77
C LEU A 35 -7.60 2.83 -3.11
N LYS A 36 -8.85 2.51 -2.73
CA LYS A 36 -9.76 3.46 -2.08
C LYS A 36 -9.26 3.82 -0.68
N ARG A 37 -8.94 2.82 0.15
CA ARG A 37 -8.43 3.08 1.50
C ARG A 37 -7.01 3.65 1.47
N ALA A 38 -6.14 3.14 0.60
CA ALA A 38 -4.78 3.66 0.42
C ALA A 38 -4.79 5.16 0.11
N ARG A 39 -5.62 5.58 -0.86
CA ARG A 39 -5.82 7.00 -1.20
C ARG A 39 -6.37 7.80 -0.04
N LYS A 40 -7.39 7.27 0.65
CA LYS A 40 -8.02 7.97 1.77
C LYS A 40 -7.04 8.26 2.90
N VAL A 41 -6.18 7.29 3.24
CA VAL A 41 -5.11 7.47 4.23
C VAL A 41 -4.12 8.53 3.77
N CYS A 42 -3.69 8.49 2.50
CA CYS A 42 -2.83 9.53 1.93
C CYS A 42 -3.46 10.92 1.99
N ASP A 43 -4.72 11.05 1.56
CA ASP A 43 -5.45 12.33 1.56
C ASP A 43 -5.58 12.94 2.95
N ILE A 44 -5.80 12.11 3.98
CA ILE A 44 -5.87 12.57 5.36
C ILE A 44 -4.48 12.96 5.84
N GLY A 45 -3.49 12.07 5.72
CA GLY A 45 -2.14 12.32 6.21
C GLY A 45 -1.46 13.52 5.55
N LEU A 46 -1.62 13.69 4.24
CA LEU A 46 -1.04 14.80 3.47
C LEU A 46 -1.72 16.15 3.76
N LYS A 47 -2.93 16.19 4.35
CA LYS A 47 -3.49 17.46 4.86
C LYS A 47 -2.67 18.03 6.00
N HIS A 48 -2.13 17.16 6.85
CA HIS A 48 -1.27 17.52 7.97
C HIS A 48 0.20 17.63 7.54
N HIS A 49 0.68 16.68 6.71
CA HIS A 49 2.07 16.57 6.27
C HIS A 49 2.22 16.80 4.76
N LYS A 50 1.91 18.01 4.30
CA LYS A 50 1.82 18.37 2.87
C LYS A 50 3.05 18.03 2.02
N ASN A 51 4.22 17.94 2.64
CA ASN A 51 5.50 17.75 1.96
C ASN A 51 6.16 16.40 2.31
N ASN A 52 5.41 15.47 2.93
CA ASN A 52 5.91 14.15 3.21
C ASN A 52 6.15 13.39 1.89
N SER A 53 7.41 13.20 1.54
CA SER A 53 7.82 12.59 0.28
C SER A 53 7.32 11.15 0.13
N ALA A 54 7.42 10.33 1.19
CA ALA A 54 6.93 8.95 1.18
C ALA A 54 5.41 8.89 0.91
N GLY A 55 4.61 9.69 1.62
CA GLY A 55 3.16 9.74 1.43
C GLY A 55 2.74 10.28 0.06
N LEU A 56 3.47 11.26 -0.48
CA LEU A 56 3.26 11.73 -1.86
C LEU A 56 3.60 10.64 -2.89
N PHE A 57 4.64 9.85 -2.64
CA PHE A 57 5.04 8.75 -3.51
C PHE A 57 4.07 7.57 -3.44
N ILE A 58 3.57 7.19 -2.24
CA ILE A 58 2.49 6.19 -2.12
C ILE A 58 1.23 6.67 -2.85
N LEU A 59 0.84 7.96 -2.68
CA LEU A 59 -0.28 8.52 -3.43
C LEU A 59 -0.07 8.40 -4.94
N ALA A 60 1.12 8.73 -5.45
CA ALA A 60 1.44 8.55 -6.86
C ALA A 60 1.29 7.10 -7.34
N GLN A 61 1.72 6.12 -6.53
CA GLN A 61 1.54 4.70 -6.84
C GLN A 61 0.06 4.29 -6.88
N VAL A 62 -0.74 4.78 -5.94
CA VAL A 62 -2.19 4.56 -5.91
C VAL A 62 -2.87 5.16 -7.16
N GLU A 63 -2.51 6.39 -7.53
CA GLU A 63 -3.02 7.02 -8.76
C GLU A 63 -2.60 6.27 -10.02
N LYS A 64 -1.36 5.75 -10.05
CA LYS A 64 -0.85 4.93 -11.15
C LYS A 64 -1.66 3.64 -11.29
N ALA A 65 -1.90 2.95 -10.18
CA ALA A 65 -2.67 1.70 -10.14
C ALA A 65 -4.13 1.92 -10.58
N ASP A 66 -4.71 3.06 -10.20
CA ASP A 66 -6.09 3.44 -10.57
C ASP A 66 -6.21 3.99 -12.01
N GLY A 67 -5.09 4.11 -12.74
CA GLY A 67 -5.05 4.60 -14.13
C GLY A 67 -5.07 6.13 -14.27
N ASN A 68 -4.97 6.88 -13.18
CA ASN A 68 -4.96 8.35 -13.17
C ASN A 68 -3.56 8.90 -13.48
N LEU A 69 -3.07 8.63 -14.69
CA LEU A 69 -1.69 8.94 -15.10
C LEU A 69 -1.34 10.44 -14.99
N LYS A 70 -2.30 11.34 -15.23
CA LYS A 70 -2.06 12.80 -15.10
C LYS A 70 -1.86 13.23 -13.66
N GLU A 71 -2.61 12.66 -12.72
CA GLU A 71 -2.44 12.95 -11.28
C GLU A 71 -1.18 12.29 -10.75
N THR A 72 -0.85 11.09 -11.24
CA THR A 72 0.43 10.44 -10.99
C THR A 72 1.61 11.35 -11.37
N GLU A 73 1.61 11.92 -12.59
CA GLU A 73 2.67 12.84 -13.04
C GLU A 73 2.82 14.03 -12.08
N LYS A 74 1.72 14.68 -11.69
CA LYS A 74 1.74 15.82 -10.75
C LYS A 74 2.26 15.43 -9.37
N ALA A 75 1.85 14.28 -8.85
CA ALA A 75 2.29 13.78 -7.55
C ALA A 75 3.80 13.51 -7.55
N LEU A 76 4.31 12.87 -8.61
CA LEU A 76 5.75 12.60 -8.78
C LEU A 76 6.58 13.88 -8.93
N GLU A 77 6.11 14.86 -9.70
CA GLU A 77 6.78 16.17 -9.79
C GLU A 77 6.87 16.85 -8.42
N ARG A 78 5.82 16.72 -7.61
CA ARG A 78 5.81 17.23 -6.24
C ARG A 78 6.75 16.46 -5.31
N VAL A 79 6.87 15.13 -5.45
CA VAL A 79 7.88 14.34 -4.73
C VAL A 79 9.27 14.87 -5.05
N LEU A 80 9.61 15.02 -6.34
CA LEU A 80 10.93 15.47 -6.78
C LEU A 80 11.24 16.94 -6.47
N LEU A 81 10.21 17.75 -6.19
CA LEU A 81 10.38 19.11 -5.68
C LEU A 81 10.95 19.13 -4.26
N TYR A 82 10.55 18.17 -3.40
CA TYR A 82 10.97 18.12 -1.99
C TYR A 82 12.11 17.13 -1.74
N THR A 83 12.18 16.06 -2.51
CA THR A 83 13.25 15.05 -2.45
C THR A 83 13.75 14.81 -3.85
N HIS A 84 14.70 15.65 -4.27
CA HIS A 84 15.26 15.63 -5.62
C HIS A 84 15.94 14.29 -5.94
N ASP A 85 16.57 13.67 -4.95
CA ASP A 85 17.32 12.41 -5.04
C ASP A 85 16.46 11.14 -5.00
N HIS A 86 15.13 11.27 -5.06
CA HIS A 86 14.23 10.12 -5.01
C HIS A 86 14.20 9.33 -6.32
N LEU A 87 15.16 8.41 -6.50
CA LEU A 87 15.37 7.63 -7.73
C LEU A 87 14.09 6.96 -8.26
N ALA A 88 13.37 6.22 -7.42
CA ALA A 88 12.16 5.51 -7.85
C ALA A 88 11.05 6.45 -8.37
N ALA A 89 10.96 7.68 -7.85
CA ALA A 89 10.01 8.67 -8.32
C ALA A 89 10.45 9.28 -9.65
N ALA A 90 11.76 9.49 -9.84
CA ALA A 90 12.33 9.95 -11.10
C ALA A 90 12.15 8.93 -12.23
N GLU A 91 12.40 7.65 -11.96
CA GLU A 91 12.18 6.55 -12.91
C GLU A 91 10.69 6.43 -13.29
N MET A 92 9.81 6.39 -12.28
CA MET A 92 8.37 6.34 -12.51
C MET A 92 7.85 7.57 -13.29
N LEU A 93 8.41 8.75 -13.05
CA LEU A 93 8.03 9.95 -13.79
C LEU A 93 8.36 9.81 -15.28
N CYS A 94 9.53 9.26 -15.61
CA CYS A 94 9.91 8.98 -16.99
C CYS A 94 8.96 7.98 -17.67
N GLU A 95 8.58 6.91 -16.97
CA GLU A 95 7.59 5.94 -17.47
C GLU A 95 6.25 6.63 -17.77
N ILE A 96 5.70 7.36 -16.80
CA ILE A 96 4.40 8.02 -16.91
C ILE A 96 4.41 9.08 -18.01
N GLN A 97 5.49 9.86 -18.13
CA GLN A 97 5.65 10.84 -19.21
C GLN A 97 5.71 10.19 -20.59
N THR A 98 6.31 9.01 -20.68
CA THR A 98 6.35 8.22 -21.92
C THR A 98 4.96 7.73 -22.30
N VAL A 99 4.22 7.14 -21.35
CA VAL A 99 2.85 6.64 -21.59
C VAL A 99 1.90 7.79 -21.96
N LEU A 100 2.05 8.96 -21.34
CA LEU A 100 1.27 10.16 -21.66
C LEU A 100 1.67 10.83 -22.98
N GLY A 101 2.70 10.35 -23.68
CA GLY A 101 3.19 10.94 -24.92
C GLY A 101 3.68 12.39 -24.74
N ARG A 102 4.33 12.70 -23.61
CA ARG A 102 4.89 14.04 -23.37
C ARG A 102 5.99 14.35 -24.39
N ALA A 103 6.25 15.64 -24.62
CA ALA A 103 7.24 16.08 -25.59
C ALA A 103 8.65 15.58 -25.26
N SER A 104 9.45 15.22 -26.27
CA SER A 104 10.80 14.66 -26.12
C SER A 104 11.72 15.54 -25.27
N ASN A 105 11.59 16.87 -25.35
CA ASN A 105 12.37 17.80 -24.52
C ASN A 105 12.06 17.69 -23.02
N ARG A 106 10.81 17.37 -22.66
CA ARG A 106 10.43 17.12 -21.25
C ARG A 106 11.01 15.80 -20.77
N LEU A 107 10.84 14.73 -21.56
CA LEU A 107 11.41 13.42 -21.24
C LEU A 107 12.93 13.50 -21.12
N LEU A 108 13.61 14.23 -22.01
CA LEU A 108 15.06 14.39 -21.97
C LEU A 108 15.53 14.98 -20.63
N LYS A 109 14.82 15.99 -20.11
CA LYS A 109 15.13 16.56 -18.78
C LYS A 109 14.96 15.52 -17.67
N SER A 110 13.85 14.78 -17.68
CA SER A 110 13.57 13.74 -16.68
C SER A 110 14.59 12.59 -16.75
N TRP A 111 14.94 12.13 -17.94
CA TRP A 111 15.93 11.07 -18.13
C TRP A 111 17.35 11.49 -17.75
N LYS A 112 17.74 12.74 -18.02
CA LYS A 112 19.01 13.30 -17.52
C LYS A 112 19.05 13.32 -16.00
N HIS A 113 17.92 13.64 -15.36
CA HIS A 113 17.84 13.59 -13.90
C HIS A 113 18.00 12.16 -13.37
N VAL A 114 17.34 11.17 -13.96
CA VAL A 114 17.56 9.74 -13.63
C VAL A 114 19.02 9.35 -13.79
N LEU A 115 19.67 9.75 -14.88
CA LEU A 115 21.09 9.44 -15.12
C LEU A 115 22.03 10.12 -14.10
N ALA A 116 21.66 11.30 -13.60
CA ALA A 116 22.41 11.98 -12.54
C ALA A 116 22.33 11.23 -11.20
N LEU A 117 21.20 10.58 -10.91
CA LEU A 117 21.00 9.77 -9.70
C LEU A 117 21.57 8.35 -9.84
N ASN A 118 21.47 7.76 -11.04
CA ASN A 118 21.95 6.43 -11.38
C ASN A 118 22.68 6.46 -12.73
N PRO A 119 24.01 6.68 -12.73
CA PRO A 119 24.82 6.75 -13.93
C PRO A 119 24.79 5.47 -14.79
N ASP A 120 24.53 4.31 -14.18
CA ASP A 120 24.51 3.01 -14.86
C ASP A 120 23.12 2.65 -15.44
N HIS A 121 22.14 3.56 -15.40
CA HIS A 121 20.78 3.31 -15.87
C HIS A 121 20.71 3.21 -17.40
N GLN A 122 20.77 1.99 -17.93
CA GLN A 122 20.85 1.68 -19.36
C GLN A 122 19.76 2.36 -20.22
N THR A 123 18.50 2.34 -19.77
CA THR A 123 17.39 2.95 -20.52
C THR A 123 17.54 4.46 -20.65
N ALA A 124 18.10 5.11 -19.62
CA ALA A 124 18.31 6.56 -19.62
C ALA A 124 19.41 6.94 -20.61
N GLN A 125 20.54 6.21 -20.56
CA GLN A 125 21.64 6.37 -21.50
C GLN A 125 21.18 6.22 -22.96
N ASN A 126 20.44 5.14 -23.25
CA ASN A 126 19.93 4.84 -24.60
C ASN A 126 18.94 5.89 -25.10
N PHE A 127 18.10 6.44 -24.22
CA PHE A 127 17.14 7.47 -24.59
C PHE A 127 17.86 8.79 -24.92
N ILE A 128 18.80 9.21 -24.06
CA ILE A 128 19.55 10.46 -24.24
C ILE A 128 20.40 10.41 -25.51
N SER A 129 21.13 9.31 -25.74
CA SER A 129 21.95 9.15 -26.95
C SER A 129 21.13 9.27 -28.24
N LYS A 130 19.95 8.65 -28.27
CA LYS A 130 19.03 8.70 -29.42
C LYS A 130 18.47 10.09 -29.65
N VAL A 131 18.13 10.84 -28.60
CA VAL A 131 17.53 12.17 -28.71
C VAL A 131 18.56 13.25 -28.99
N GLU A 132 19.77 13.14 -28.45
CA GLU A 132 20.87 14.10 -28.65
C GLU A 132 21.75 13.76 -29.85
N GLY A 133 21.53 12.61 -30.51
CA GLY A 133 22.30 12.19 -31.68
C GLY A 133 23.75 11.82 -31.37
N VAL A 134 24.07 11.51 -30.10
CA VAL A 134 25.41 11.08 -29.68
C VAL A 134 25.50 9.56 -29.82
N ASP A 135 26.05 9.12 -30.93
CA ASP A 135 26.21 7.72 -31.28
C ASP A 135 27.37 7.10 -30.47
N ILE A 136 27.12 6.71 -29.21
CA ILE A 136 28.04 5.84 -28.46
C ILE A 136 27.60 4.41 -28.75
N THR A 137 28.11 3.84 -29.83
CA THR A 137 27.99 2.42 -30.11
C THR A 137 29.06 1.66 -29.30
N PRO A 138 28.70 0.79 -28.35
CA PRO A 138 29.52 -0.38 -28.08
C PRO A 138 29.29 -1.34 -29.25
N LYS A 139 30.37 -1.66 -29.98
CA LYS A 139 30.39 -2.62 -31.09
C LYS A 139 29.57 -3.89 -30.76
N PRO A 140 28.52 -4.23 -31.53
CA PRO A 140 27.87 -5.51 -31.37
C PRO A 140 28.74 -6.60 -32.03
N LYS A 141 29.18 -7.58 -31.23
CA LYS A 141 29.74 -8.82 -31.78
C LYS A 141 28.59 -9.75 -32.17
N THR A 142 28.39 -9.88 -33.48
CA THR A 142 28.03 -11.11 -34.24
C THR A 142 26.86 -11.94 -33.69
N SER A 143 25.64 -11.77 -34.21
CA SER A 143 25.05 -12.47 -35.38
C SER A 143 24.80 -13.97 -35.20
N MET A 144 23.53 -14.38 -35.16
CA MET A 144 22.97 -15.38 -36.07
C MET A 144 21.49 -15.04 -36.36
N LYS A 145 21.15 -15.16 -37.65
CA LYS A 145 19.88 -14.77 -38.29
C LYS A 145 18.87 -15.96 -38.33
N PRO A 146 17.62 -15.73 -38.80
CA PRO A 146 16.41 -16.45 -38.42
C PRO A 146 15.91 -17.50 -39.43
N GLN A 147 14.96 -18.34 -38.99
CA GLN A 147 14.06 -19.18 -39.80
C GLN A 147 12.79 -19.38 -38.94
N GLY A 148 11.54 -19.22 -39.34
CA GLY A 148 10.91 -19.28 -40.66
C GLY A 148 9.75 -20.30 -40.61
N THR A 149 8.55 -19.83 -40.22
CA THR A 149 7.18 -20.32 -40.53
C THR A 149 6.75 -21.77 -40.20
N ALA A 150 5.64 -21.93 -39.44
CA ALA A 150 4.35 -22.49 -39.91
C ALA A 150 3.33 -22.65 -38.76
N ALA A 151 2.06 -22.34 -39.06
CA ALA A 151 0.87 -22.53 -38.22
C ALA A 151 0.50 -24.03 -38.06
N VAL A 152 -0.30 -24.53 -37.10
CA VAL A 152 -1.74 -24.30 -36.81
C VAL A 152 -2.16 -25.09 -35.53
N LYS A 153 -2.83 -24.41 -34.57
CA LYS A 153 -3.97 -24.76 -33.63
C LYS A 153 -4.06 -26.15 -32.91
N PRO A 154 -5.02 -26.34 -31.96
CA PRO A 154 -5.32 -25.63 -30.71
C PRO A 154 -5.40 -26.61 -29.50
N ILE A 155 -4.90 -26.24 -28.30
CA ILE A 155 -5.03 -27.09 -27.09
C ILE A 155 -5.92 -26.42 -26.04
N GLN A 156 -6.70 -27.30 -25.42
CA GLN A 156 -7.90 -27.14 -24.62
C GLN A 156 -7.68 -26.34 -23.32
N LYS A 157 -8.77 -25.73 -22.84
CA LYS A 157 -8.89 -25.19 -21.48
C LYS A 157 -8.75 -26.33 -20.47
N GLU A 158 -7.69 -26.29 -19.66
CA GLU A 158 -7.64 -27.00 -18.39
C GLU A 158 -7.69 -25.97 -17.26
N GLU A 159 -8.67 -26.11 -16.37
CA GLU A 159 -8.76 -25.39 -15.10
C GLU A 159 -7.64 -25.86 -14.16
N PRO A 160 -6.89 -24.95 -13.51
CA PRO A 160 -5.99 -25.33 -12.44
C PRO A 160 -6.76 -25.64 -11.14
N PRO A 161 -6.31 -26.64 -10.36
CA PRO A 161 -7.05 -27.20 -9.25
C PRO A 161 -7.02 -26.33 -7.98
N VAL A 162 -8.16 -26.34 -7.28
CA VAL A 162 -8.36 -25.82 -5.92
C VAL A 162 -7.35 -26.46 -4.97
N ARG A 163 -6.49 -25.65 -4.35
CA ARG A 163 -5.66 -26.06 -3.21
C ARG A 163 -6.40 -25.72 -1.90
N PRO A 164 -6.44 -26.64 -0.93
CA PRO A 164 -7.04 -26.38 0.37
C PRO A 164 -6.19 -25.40 1.19
N SER A 165 -6.89 -24.48 1.86
CA SER A 165 -6.38 -23.48 2.80
C SER A 165 -5.60 -24.14 3.95
N PRO A 166 -4.41 -23.63 4.36
CA PRO A 166 -3.76 -24.08 5.57
C PRO A 166 -4.49 -23.51 6.80
N VAL A 167 -5.00 -24.41 7.63
CA VAL A 167 -5.50 -24.12 8.98
C VAL A 167 -4.30 -23.65 9.82
N ALA A 168 -4.33 -22.39 10.25
CA ALA A 168 -3.36 -21.87 11.21
C ALA A 168 -3.79 -22.25 12.63
N ASN A 169 -2.90 -22.94 13.35
CA ASN A 169 -3.04 -23.29 14.75
C ASN A 169 -3.14 -22.03 15.64
N PRO A 170 -3.86 -22.09 16.78
CA PRO A 170 -3.96 -20.96 17.70
C PRO A 170 -2.59 -20.69 18.35
N VAL A 171 -2.06 -19.49 18.11
CA VAL A 171 -0.87 -18.99 18.79
C VAL A 171 -1.28 -18.57 20.20
N SER A 172 -0.64 -19.17 21.20
CA SER A 172 -0.78 -18.82 22.61
C SER A 172 -0.32 -17.37 22.84
N ILE A 173 -1.19 -16.52 23.39
CA ILE A 173 -0.93 -15.10 23.61
C ILE A 173 -0.57 -14.87 25.09
N GLU A 174 0.71 -14.56 25.34
CA GLU A 174 1.14 -13.90 26.58
C GLU A 174 0.63 -12.44 26.65
N PRO A 175 0.35 -11.90 27.86
CA PRO A 175 -0.46 -10.71 28.02
C PRO A 175 0.31 -9.45 27.61
N LYS A 176 -0.06 -8.86 26.47
CA LYS A 176 0.48 -7.58 26.01
C LYS A 176 -0.51 -6.44 26.24
N LYS A 177 -0.07 -5.52 27.11
CA LYS A 177 -0.49 -4.13 27.43
C LYS A 177 -1.81 -3.58 26.81
N PRO A 178 -2.62 -2.85 27.60
CA PRO A 178 -3.93 -2.34 27.19
C PRO A 178 -3.81 -1.37 26.01
N LEU A 179 -4.60 -1.61 24.97
CA LEU A 179 -4.69 -0.77 23.78
C LEU A 179 -5.79 0.25 24.06
N LYS A 180 -5.43 1.50 24.39
CA LYS A 180 -6.42 2.57 24.56
C LYS A 180 -7.17 2.80 23.23
N VAL A 181 -8.33 2.19 23.06
CA VAL A 181 -9.20 2.42 21.91
C VAL A 181 -9.91 3.76 22.11
N SER A 182 -9.83 4.70 21.15
CA SER A 182 -10.63 5.91 21.29
C SER A 182 -12.11 5.62 21.16
N SER A 183 -12.89 6.37 21.93
CA SER A 183 -14.34 6.27 21.91
C SER A 183 -14.89 6.46 20.49
N ARG A 184 -14.23 7.24 19.62
CA ARG A 184 -14.75 7.60 18.29
C ARG A 184 -14.90 6.41 17.33
N LEU A 185 -14.05 5.39 17.44
CA LEU A 185 -14.09 4.18 16.62
C LEU A 185 -14.93 3.04 17.20
N ALA A 186 -15.37 3.18 18.45
CA ALA A 186 -16.15 2.15 19.11
C ALA A 186 -17.44 1.87 18.33
N THR A 187 -17.55 0.64 17.80
CA THR A 187 -18.69 0.11 17.03
C THR A 187 -18.83 -1.38 17.32
N PHE A 188 -20.04 -1.92 17.26
CA PHE A 188 -20.27 -3.37 17.45
C PHE A 188 -19.54 -4.23 16.41
N THR A 189 -19.31 -3.71 15.20
CA THR A 189 -18.51 -4.39 14.18
C THR A 189 -17.08 -4.61 14.64
N LEU A 190 -16.46 -3.61 15.29
CA LEU A 190 -15.11 -3.75 15.84
C LEU A 190 -15.08 -4.79 16.97
N VAL A 191 -16.09 -4.82 17.85
CA VAL A 191 -16.25 -5.86 18.89
C VAL A 191 -16.29 -7.26 18.26
N ALA A 192 -17.07 -7.44 17.20
CA ALA A 192 -17.19 -8.72 16.51
C ALA A 192 -15.86 -9.18 15.88
N VAL A 193 -15.12 -8.25 15.25
CA VAL A 193 -13.80 -8.54 14.67
C VAL A 193 -12.79 -8.94 15.74
N LEU A 194 -12.72 -8.21 16.86
CA LEU A 194 -11.80 -8.51 17.97
C LEU A 194 -12.15 -9.85 18.64
N LYS A 195 -13.44 -10.14 18.83
CA LYS A 195 -13.93 -11.44 19.34
C LYS A 195 -13.49 -12.61 18.44
N ASN A 196 -13.60 -12.47 17.12
CA ASN A 196 -13.16 -13.49 16.17
C ASN A 196 -11.64 -13.69 16.16
N GLN A 197 -10.87 -12.68 16.55
CA GLN A 197 -9.41 -12.75 16.64
C GLN A 197 -8.92 -13.27 18.01
N GLY A 198 -9.83 -13.58 18.94
CA GLY A 198 -9.48 -13.98 20.31
C GLY A 198 -8.99 -12.83 21.19
N LEU A 199 -9.12 -11.59 20.72
CA LEU A 199 -8.74 -10.35 21.40
C LEU A 199 -9.85 -9.90 22.36
N PHE A 200 -10.15 -10.75 23.35
CA PHE A 200 -11.31 -10.59 24.23
C PHE A 200 -11.21 -9.38 25.16
N GLU A 201 -10.04 -9.13 25.74
CA GLU A 201 -9.81 -7.97 26.62
C GLU A 201 -10.01 -6.65 25.84
N GLN A 202 -9.50 -6.57 24.61
CA GLN A 202 -9.73 -5.40 23.76
C GLN A 202 -11.20 -5.25 23.36
N ALA A 203 -11.91 -6.35 23.12
CA ALA A 203 -13.33 -6.32 22.80
C ALA A 203 -14.17 -5.76 23.96
N LEU A 204 -13.78 -6.03 25.22
CA LEU A 204 -14.41 -5.46 26.41
C LEU A 204 -14.14 -3.96 26.54
N GLU A 205 -12.91 -3.50 26.29
CA GLU A 205 -12.57 -2.07 26.29
C GLU A 205 -13.39 -1.28 25.25
N VAL A 206 -13.66 -1.88 24.08
CA VAL A 206 -14.53 -1.27 23.05
C VAL A 206 -15.99 -1.18 23.52
N LEU A 207 -16.47 -2.17 24.29
CA LEU A 207 -17.83 -2.16 24.85
C LEU A 207 -17.97 -1.09 25.93
N ASP A 208 -16.94 -0.86 26.75
CA ASP A 208 -16.90 0.25 27.71
C ASP A 208 -17.00 1.61 26.99
N ALA A 209 -16.26 1.77 25.88
CA ALA A 209 -16.32 2.96 25.06
C ALA A 209 -17.67 3.16 24.33
N LEU A 210 -18.39 2.08 24.01
CA LEU A 210 -19.76 2.13 23.49
C LEU A 210 -20.77 2.55 24.57
N GLU A 211 -20.58 2.08 25.81
CA GLU A 211 -21.41 2.45 26.96
C GLU A 211 -21.24 3.93 27.31
N GLU A 212 -20.00 4.45 27.34
CA GLU A 212 -19.73 5.89 27.54
C GLU A 212 -20.36 6.77 26.46
N LYS A 213 -20.50 6.25 25.23
CA LYS A 213 -21.17 6.93 24.11
C LYS A 213 -22.70 6.91 24.19
N GLY A 214 -23.28 6.13 25.10
CA GLY A 214 -24.73 5.97 25.23
C GLY A 214 -25.36 5.08 24.16
N GLU A 215 -24.61 4.09 23.65
CA GLU A 215 -25.12 3.09 22.72
C GLU A 215 -26.04 2.07 23.44
N ASN A 216 -26.66 1.14 22.69
CA ASN A 216 -27.67 0.24 23.25
C ASN A 216 -27.11 -0.67 24.37
N GLN A 217 -27.57 -0.45 25.60
CA GLN A 217 -27.14 -1.15 26.80
C GLN A 217 -27.46 -2.65 26.79
N GLU A 218 -28.57 -3.07 26.18
CA GLU A 218 -28.95 -4.49 26.07
C GLU A 218 -27.99 -5.23 25.15
N SER A 219 -27.68 -4.63 23.99
CA SER A 219 -26.69 -5.16 23.04
C SER A 219 -25.29 -5.23 23.65
N ILE A 220 -24.89 -4.20 24.41
CA ILE A 220 -23.60 -4.17 25.12
C ILE A 220 -23.53 -5.31 26.14
N SER A 221 -24.57 -5.48 26.95
CA SER A 221 -24.62 -6.53 27.98
C SER A 221 -24.55 -7.93 27.35
N LEU A 222 -25.31 -8.18 26.28
CA LEU A 222 -25.31 -9.45 25.56
C LEU A 222 -23.92 -9.80 24.98
N GLU A 223 -23.24 -8.81 24.39
CA GLU A 223 -21.89 -9.00 23.86
C GLU A 223 -20.86 -9.25 24.99
N ARG A 224 -20.97 -8.55 26.13
CA ARG A 224 -20.13 -8.81 27.32
C ARG A 224 -20.29 -10.24 27.82
N ASP A 225 -21.52 -10.73 27.95
CA ASP A 225 -21.80 -12.10 28.40
C ASP A 225 -21.23 -13.14 27.42
N THR A 226 -21.35 -12.86 26.11
CA THR A 226 -20.80 -13.71 25.06
C THR A 226 -19.28 -13.79 25.16
N ILE A 227 -18.60 -12.65 25.32
CA ILE A 227 -17.14 -12.59 25.44
C ILE A 227 -16.66 -13.28 26.73
N GLN A 228 -17.34 -13.07 27.86
CA GLN A 228 -17.01 -13.74 29.12
C GLN A 228 -17.14 -15.27 29.01
N THR A 229 -18.18 -15.75 28.32
CA THR A 229 -18.36 -17.18 28.05
C THR A 229 -17.22 -17.74 27.20
N LEU A 230 -16.78 -17.00 26.17
CA LEU A 230 -15.65 -17.39 25.33
C LEU A 230 -14.32 -17.42 26.11
N ILE A 231 -14.08 -16.45 27.00
CA ILE A 231 -12.91 -16.43 27.90
C ILE A 231 -12.94 -17.64 28.86
N GLN A 232 -14.11 -18.01 29.38
CA GLN A 232 -14.23 -19.18 30.27
C GLN A 232 -13.98 -20.49 29.54
N ASN A 233 -14.44 -20.60 28.30
CA ASN A 233 -14.22 -21.79 27.48
C ASN A 233 -12.75 -21.90 27.06
N SER A 234 -12.10 -20.79 26.70
CA SER A 234 -10.67 -20.80 26.30
C SER A 234 -9.69 -21.10 27.43
N LYS A 235 -10.12 -20.97 28.70
CA LYS A 235 -9.32 -21.35 29.89
C LYS A 235 -9.49 -22.81 30.31
N LYS A 236 -10.43 -23.55 29.70
CA LYS A 236 -10.72 -24.96 30.02
C LYS A 236 -10.02 -25.96 29.11
N ASP A 237 -9.47 -25.50 27.99
CA ASP A 237 -8.64 -26.28 27.06
C ASP A 237 -7.14 -26.06 27.34
#